data_AF-A0A7D9JXM7-F1
#
_entry.id   AF-A0A7D9JXM7-F1
#
_cell.length_a   1.000
_cell.length_b   1.000
_cell.length_c   1.000
_cell.angle_alpha   90.00
_cell.angle_beta   90.00
_cell.angle_gamma   90.00
#
_symmetry.space_group_name_H-M   'P 1'
#
loop_
_entity.id
_entity.type
_entity.pdbx_description
1 polymer ?
#
loop_
_entity_poly.entity_id
_entity_poly.type
_entity_poly.pdbx_seq_one_letter_code
_entity_poly.pdbx_strand_id
1 'polypeptide(L)' 'MPWYNNEIDDARKKRRKAERKWRKSRRAEDLVMFKRLKNYVTHLINKARRDFYTEFVNENSSNLFRAANKLLALKE' A
#
# COMPACT_ATOMS: atom_id res chain seq x y z
N MET A 1 -4.35 -0.04 -9.70
CA MET A 1 -3.82 1.28 -9.27
C MET A 1 -2.35 1.34 -9.62
N PRO A 2 -1.86 2.41 -10.27
CA PRO A 2 -0.49 2.49 -10.77
C PRO A 2 0.60 2.33 -9.69
N TRP A 3 0.33 2.78 -8.46
CA TRP A 3 1.24 2.65 -7.32
C TRP A 3 1.20 1.27 -6.63
N TYR A 4 0.32 0.35 -7.05
CA TYR A 4 0.25 -0.99 -6.46
C TYR A 4 1.29 -1.90 -7.12
N ASN A 5 2.17 -2.50 -6.32
CA ASN A 5 3.25 -3.35 -6.80
C ASN A 5 3.28 -4.70 -6.07
N ASN A 6 4.11 -5.62 -6.57
CA ASN A 6 4.25 -6.98 -6.04
C ASN A 6 4.72 -7.00 -4.58
N GLU A 7 5.54 -6.02 -4.17
CA GLU A 7 6.02 -5.92 -2.79
C GLU A 7 4.87 -5.71 -1.79
N ILE A 8 3.95 -4.79 -2.11
CA ILE A 8 2.74 -4.56 -1.31
C ILE A 8 1.88 -5.84 -1.26
N ASP A 9 1.75 -6.55 -2.38
CA ASP A 9 0.96 -7.77 -2.45
C ASP A 9 1.53 -8.88 -1.55
N ASP A 10 2.84 -9.12 -1.63
CA ASP A 10 3.53 -10.11 -0.81
C ASP A 10 3.50 -9.74 0.67
N ALA A 11 3.67 -8.47 1.01
CA ALA A 11 3.53 -7.99 2.37
C ALA A 11 2.10 -8.21 2.91
N ARG A 12 1.06 -7.98 2.09
CA ARG A 12 -0.34 -8.25 2.45
C ARG A 12 -0.60 -9.75 2.68
N LYS A 13 -0.05 -10.62 1.83
CA LYS A 13 -0.11 -12.09 2.01
C LYS A 13 0.53 -12.51 3.33
N LYS A 14 1.74 -12.01 3.63
CA LYS A 14 2.45 -12.27 4.90
C LYS A 14 1.64 -11.79 6.11
N ARG A 15 1.10 -10.56 6.06
CA ARG A 15 0.22 -10.01 7.10
C ARG A 15 -1.00 -10.91 7.32
N ARG A 16 -1.65 -11.38 6.24
CA ARG A 16 -2.82 -12.26 6.32
C ARG A 16 -2.49 -13.61 6.95
N LYS A 17 -1.32 -14.18 6.63
CA LYS A 17 -0.84 -15.42 7.26
C LYS A 17 -0.64 -15.24 8.77
N ALA A 18 0.00 -14.14 9.18
CA ALA A 18 0.20 -13.83 10.60
C ALA A 18 -1.13 -13.57 11.34
N GLU A 19 -2.08 -12.86 10.70
CA GLU A 19 -3.43 -12.64 11.24
C GLU A 19 -4.15 -13.97 11.50
N ARG A 20 -4.13 -14.90 10.53
CA ARG A 20 -4.72 -16.24 10.70
C ARG A 20 -4.04 -17.01 11.83
N LYS A 21 -2.71 -16.94 11.93
CA LYS A 21 -1.95 -17.59 13.02
C LYS A 21 -2.39 -17.05 14.38
N TRP A 22 -2.40 -15.72 14.56
CA TRP A 22 -2.82 -15.08 15.80
C TRP A 22 -4.27 -15.40 16.16
N ARG A 23 -5.20 -15.41 15.19
CA ARG A 23 -6.60 -15.78 15.46
C ARG A 23 -6.74 -17.20 15.99
N LYS A 24 -5.90 -18.13 15.51
CA LYS A 24 -5.87 -19.53 15.95
C LYS A 24 -5.18 -19.69 17.31
N SER A 25 -4.02 -19.07 17.52
CA SER A 25 -3.21 -19.29 18.72
C SER A 25 -3.58 -18.41 19.90
N ARG A 26 -4.10 -17.21 19.64
CA ARG A 26 -4.38 -16.13 20.61
C ARG A 26 -3.18 -15.70 21.48
N ARG A 27 -1.95 -16.07 21.09
CA ARG A 27 -0.73 -15.71 21.83
C ARG A 27 -0.33 -14.24 21.59
N ALA A 28 0.25 -13.62 22.62
CA ALA A 28 0.73 -12.23 22.56
C ALA A 28 1.86 -12.04 21.52
N GLU A 29 2.77 -13.00 21.41
CA GLU A 29 3.86 -12.98 20.43
C GLU A 29 3.33 -12.94 18.98
N ASP A 30 2.32 -13.77 18.68
CA ASP A 30 1.70 -13.80 17.36
C ASP A 30 0.94 -12.49 17.07
N LEU A 31 0.36 -11.85 18.09
CA LEU A 31 -0.25 -10.52 17.96
C LEU A 31 0.81 -9.46 17.64
N VAL A 32 1.96 -9.48 18.32
CA VAL A 32 3.08 -8.56 18.06
C VAL A 32 3.55 -8.71 16.61
N MET A 33 3.73 -9.95 16.15
CA MET A 33 4.15 -10.21 14.77
C MET A 33 3.10 -9.73 13.75
N PHE A 34 1.82 -9.98 14.01
CA PHE A 34 0.73 -9.46 13.16
C PHE A 34 0.72 -7.93 13.11
N LYS A 35 0.85 -7.24 14.26
CA LYS A 35 0.91 -5.77 14.33
C LYS A 35 2.12 -5.22 13.57
N ARG A 36 3.30 -5.84 13.71
CA ARG A 36 4.50 -5.46 12.94
C ARG A 36 4.26 -5.54 11.44
N LEU A 37 3.71 -6.66 10.95
CA LEU A 37 3.42 -6.84 9.53
C LEU A 37 2.29 -5.91 9.04
N LYS A 38 1.31 -5.60 9.89
CA LYS A 38 0.27 -4.61 9.59
C LYS A 38 0.91 -3.23 9.36
N ASN A 39 1.77 -2.79 10.26
CA ASN A 39 2.46 -1.49 10.15
C ASN A 39 3.37 -1.45 8.92
N TYR A 40 4.08 -2.54 8.63
CA TYR A 40 4.93 -2.64 7.42
C TYR A 40 4.11 -2.47 6.13
N VAL A 41 2.96 -3.16 6.01
CA VAL A 41 2.07 -2.99 4.86
C VAL A 41 1.59 -1.54 4.73
N THR A 42 1.20 -0.90 5.83
CA THR A 42 0.80 0.51 5.83
C THR A 42 1.94 1.42 5.37
N HIS A 43 3.16 1.18 5.84
CA HIS A 43 4.35 1.92 5.41
C HIS A 43 4.57 1.79 3.90
N LEU A 44 4.55 0.57 3.35
CA LEU A 44 4.75 0.34 1.92
C LEU A 44 3.69 1.03 1.06
N ILE A 45 2.42 0.94 1.44
CA ILE A 45 1.33 1.62 0.72
C ILE A 45 1.53 3.13 0.75
N ASN A 46 1.88 3.70 1.90
CA ASN A 46 2.11 5.14 2.05
C ASN A 46 3.34 5.61 1.27
N LYS A 47 4.41 4.80 1.23
CA LYS A 47 5.60 5.08 0.43
C LYS A 47 5.27 5.05 -1.05
N ALA A 48 4.71 3.96 -1.56
CA ALA A 48 4.41 3.82 -2.98
C ALA A 48 3.44 4.90 -3.49
N ARG A 49 2.45 5.30 -2.69
CA ARG A 49 1.56 6.42 -3.01
C ARG A 49 2.32 7.75 -3.08
N ARG A 50 3.15 8.04 -2.07
CA ARG A 50 3.95 9.28 -2.07
C ARG A 50 4.86 9.34 -3.29
N ASP A 51 5.66 8.30 -3.50
CA ASP A 51 6.61 8.24 -4.61
C ASP A 51 5.89 8.49 -5.93
N PHE A 52 4.80 7.75 -6.20
CA PHE A 52 4.00 7.91 -7.41
C PHE A 52 3.39 9.30 -7.57
N TYR A 53 2.72 9.84 -6.55
CA TYR A 53 2.06 11.14 -6.68
C TYR A 53 3.05 12.30 -6.72
N THR A 54 4.20 12.20 -6.05
CA THR A 54 5.28 13.18 -6.13
C THR A 54 5.87 13.21 -7.55
N GLU A 55 6.18 12.06 -8.12
CA GLU A 55 6.67 11.95 -9.50
C GLU A 55 5.63 12.50 -10.50
N PHE A 56 4.37 12.06 -10.36
CA PHE A 56 3.27 12.54 -11.20
C PHE A 56 3.09 14.06 -11.18
N VAL A 57 3.17 14.69 -9.99
CA VAL A 57 3.07 16.15 -9.87
C VAL A 57 4.26 16.84 -10.51
N ASN A 58 5.48 16.31 -10.33
CA ASN A 58 6.68 16.88 -10.94
C ASN A 58 6.61 16.85 -12.46
N GLU A 59 6.20 15.71 -13.04
CA GLU A 59 6.05 15.52 -14.49
C GLU A 59 4.92 16.37 -15.10
N ASN A 60 3.86 16.62 -14.35
CA ASN A 60 2.65 17.30 -14.84
C ASN A 60 2.46 18.69 -14.23
N SER A 61 3.51 19.31 -13.71
CA SER A 61 3.46 20.55 -12.94
C SER A 61 2.71 21.70 -13.64
N SER A 62 2.84 21.81 -14.98
CA SER A 62 2.16 22.82 -15.80
C SER A 62 0.72 22.47 -16.21
N ASN A 63 0.32 21.19 -16.11
CA ASN A 63 -0.95 20.67 -16.62
C ASN A 63 -1.67 19.77 -15.63
N LEU A 64 -1.46 19.99 -14.32
CA LEU A 64 -1.84 19.06 -13.26
C LEU A 64 -3.33 18.72 -13.26
N PHE A 65 -4.21 19.70 -13.51
CA PHE A 65 -5.66 19.48 -13.57
C PHE A 65 -6.04 18.51 -14.70
N ARG A 66 -5.45 18.68 -15.89
CA ARG A 66 -5.69 17.79 -17.03
C ARG A 66 -5.16 16.39 -16.77
N ALA A 67 -3.97 16.29 -16.19
CA ALA A 67 -3.36 15.02 -15.83
C ALA A 67 -4.19 14.29 -14.75
N ALA A 68 -4.62 14.99 -13.71
CA ALA A 68 -5.45 14.44 -12.64
C ALA A 68 -6.80 13.93 -13.16
N ASN A 69 -7.44 14.67 -14.07
CA ASN A 69 -8.68 14.22 -14.72
C ASN A 69 -8.48 12.92 -15.49
N LYS A 70 -7.36 12.76 -16.22
CA LYS A 70 -7.03 11.48 -16.87
C LYS A 70 -6.82 10.35 -15.86
N LEU A 71 -6.15 10.64 -14.74
CA LEU A 71 -5.89 9.66 -13.69
C LEU A 71 -7.18 9.19 -13.00
N LEU A 72 -8.16 10.09 -12.86
CA LEU A 72 -9.49 9.79 -12.33
C LEU A 72 -10.39 9.07 -13.34
N ALA A 73 -10.24 9.38 -14.64
CA ALA A 73 -10.98 8.77 -15.73
C ALA A 73 -10.47 7.37 -16.14
N LEU A 74 -9.32 6.91 -15.63
CA LEU A 74 -8.82 5.52 -15.80
C LEU A 74 -9.65 4.46 -15.01
N LYS A 75 -10.92 4.76 -14.76
CA LYS A 75 -11.93 3.89 -14.15
C LYS A 75 -13.17 3.81 -15.04
N GLU A 76 -13.01 3.40 -16.29
CA GLU A 76 -14.10 2.83 -17.10
C GLU A 76 -13.59 1.59 -17.82
#